data_AF-A0A376MVA2-F1
#
_entry.id   AF-A0A376MVA2-F1
#
_cell.length_a   1.000
_cell.length_b   1.000
_cell.length_c   1.000
_cell.angle_alpha   90.00
_cell.angle_beta   90.00
_cell.angle_gamma   90.00
#
_symmetry.space_group_name_H-M   'P 1'
#
loop_
_entity.id
_entity.type
_entity.pdbx_description
1 polymer ?
#
loop_
_entity_poly.entity_id
_entity_poly.type
_entity_poly.pdbx_seq_one_letter_code
_entity_poly.pdbx_strand_id
1 'polypeptide(L)'
;MHRQFFFSVPLICLSSALWAAPATVNVEVLQDKLDHPWALAFLPDNHGMLITLRGGELRHWQAGKGLSAPLSGVPDVWAHGQGGLLDVVFSA
;
A
#
# COMPACT_ATOMS: atom_id res chain seq x y z
N MET A 1 -44.96 -7.27 45.99
CA MET A 1 -44.07 -6.63 45.00
C MET A 1 -42.96 -7.61 44.62
N HIS A 2 -43.17 -8.38 43.55
CA HIS A 2 -42.20 -9.36 43.05
C HIS A 2 -41.45 -8.78 41.85
N ARG A 3 -40.12 -8.77 41.92
CA ARG A 3 -39.24 -8.23 40.88
C ARG A 3 -38.69 -9.41 40.08
N GLN A 4 -39.31 -9.70 38.94
CA GLN A 4 -38.76 -10.58 37.92
C GLN A 4 -38.41 -9.68 36.72
N PHE A 5 -37.12 -9.45 36.49
CA PHE A 5 -36.67 -8.93 35.20
C PHE A 5 -36.08 -10.08 34.41
N PHE A 6 -36.82 -10.43 33.36
CA PHE A 6 -36.51 -11.42 32.36
C PHE A 6 -35.28 -11.02 31.53
N PHE A 7 -34.43 -12.02 31.30
CA PHE A 7 -33.71 -12.30 30.06
C PHE A 7 -32.69 -11.30 29.49
N SER A 8 -31.42 -11.67 29.68
CA SER A 8 -30.37 -11.78 28.66
C SER A 8 -30.85 -11.71 27.20
N VAL A 9 -30.28 -10.82 26.40
CA VAL A 9 -29.38 -11.10 25.25
C VAL A 9 -28.95 -9.77 24.62
N PRO A 10 -27.65 -9.44 24.60
CA PRO A 10 -27.08 -8.84 23.39
C PRO A 10 -25.79 -9.59 23.02
N LEU A 11 -25.93 -10.77 22.39
CA LEU A 11 -24.77 -11.55 21.95
C LEU A 11 -24.89 -12.07 20.51
N ILE A 12 -25.69 -11.41 19.67
CA ILE A 12 -25.90 -11.87 18.28
C ILE A 12 -25.04 -11.08 17.26
N CYS A 13 -24.42 -9.96 17.64
CA CYS A 13 -23.61 -9.17 16.70
C CYS A 13 -22.11 -9.55 16.65
N LEU A 14 -21.63 -10.51 17.46
CA LEU A 14 -20.20 -10.81 17.54
C LEU A 14 -19.73 -11.96 16.62
N SER A 15 -20.65 -12.66 15.94
CA SER A 15 -20.33 -13.96 15.32
C SER A 15 -19.94 -13.95 13.83
N SER A 16 -20.13 -12.85 13.09
CA SER A 16 -19.76 -12.81 11.66
C SER A 16 -18.28 -12.53 11.42
N ALA A 17 -17.62 -11.76 12.28
CA ALA A 17 -16.19 -11.45 12.16
C ALA A 17 -15.28 -12.67 12.43
N LEU A 18 -15.77 -13.65 13.18
CA LEU A 18 -15.04 -14.87 13.53
C LEU A 18 -14.98 -15.91 12.39
N TRP A 19 -15.74 -15.73 11.30
CA TRP A 19 -15.80 -16.69 10.19
C TRP A 19 -15.09 -16.26 8.91
N ALA A 20 -14.45 -15.08 8.91
CA ALA A 20 -13.57 -14.67 7.82
C ALA A 20 -12.25 -15.46 7.89
N ALA A 21 -12.21 -16.65 7.30
CA ALA A 21 -10.96 -17.33 7.05
C ALA A 21 -10.10 -16.48 6.09
N PRO A 22 -8.78 -16.35 6.30
CA PRO A 22 -7.92 -15.66 5.36
C PRO A 22 -8.01 -16.33 3.99
N ALA A 23 -8.16 -15.53 2.93
CA ALA A 23 -8.14 -16.07 1.57
C ALA A 23 -6.76 -16.68 1.28
N THR A 24 -6.74 -17.85 0.64
CA THR A 24 -5.50 -18.42 0.10
C THR A 24 -5.05 -17.58 -1.08
N VAL A 25 -3.89 -16.93 -0.97
CA VAL A 25 -3.31 -16.08 -2.00
C VAL A 25 -1.86 -16.48 -2.26
N ASN A 26 -1.42 -16.32 -3.51
CA ASN A 26 0.00 -16.42 -3.85
C ASN A 26 0.63 -15.03 -3.69
N VAL A 27 1.78 -14.96 -3.04
CA VAL A 27 2.54 -13.71 -2.84
C VAL A 27 3.88 -13.87 -3.52
N GLU A 28 4.19 -12.97 -4.44
CA GLU A 28 5.48 -12.89 -5.12
C GLU A 28 6.14 -11.55 -4.78
N VAL A 29 7.39 -11.60 -4.34
CA VAL A 29 8.18 -10.39 -4.06
C VAL A 29 8.86 -9.94 -5.36
N LEU A 30 8.29 -8.93 -6.01
CA LEU A 30 8.83 -8.37 -7.26
C LEU A 30 10.07 -7.49 -7.05
N GLN A 31 10.13 -6.80 -5.91
CA GLN A 31 11.25 -5.93 -5.50
C GLN A 31 11.29 -5.81 -3.98
N ASP A 32 12.48 -5.96 -3.40
CA ASP A 32 12.73 -5.75 -1.97
C ASP A 32 13.55 -4.47 -1.73
N LYS A 33 13.82 -4.16 -0.45
CA LYS A 33 14.74 -3.09 -0.01
C LYS A 33 14.38 -1.70 -0.54
N LEU A 34 13.09 -1.42 -0.68
CA LEU A 34 12.58 -0.07 -0.97
C LEU A 34 12.49 0.73 0.33
N ASP A 35 13.13 1.89 0.38
CA ASP A 35 13.07 2.77 1.54
C ASP A 35 11.76 3.57 1.53
N HIS A 36 10.79 3.13 2.33
CA HIS A 36 9.46 3.73 2.46
C HIS A 36 8.78 4.04 1.10
N PRO A 37 8.47 3.02 0.27
CA PRO A 37 7.73 3.22 -0.97
C PRO A 37 6.34 3.82 -0.68
N TRP A 38 5.90 4.79 -1.48
CA TRP A 38 4.68 5.54 -1.23
C TRP A 38 3.59 5.32 -2.29
N ALA A 39 3.91 5.58 -3.55
CA ALA A 39 3.00 5.40 -4.68
C ALA A 39 3.68 4.68 -5.85
N LEU A 40 2.85 4.19 -6.78
CA LEU A 40 3.30 3.62 -8.03
C LEU A 40 2.38 4.03 -9.19
N ALA A 41 2.96 4.14 -10.38
CA ALA A 41 2.22 4.37 -11.63
C ALA A 41 2.71 3.40 -12.72
N PHE A 42 1.80 2.66 -13.33
CA PHE A 42 2.12 1.77 -14.44
C PHE A 42 2.43 2.57 -15.71
N LEU A 43 3.47 2.13 -16.41
CA LEU A 43 3.82 2.64 -17.73
C LEU A 43 3.16 1.78 -18.82
N PRO A 44 2.81 2.37 -19.98
CA PRO A 44 2.23 1.62 -21.10
C PRO A 44 3.21 0.60 -21.69
N ASP A 45 2.71 -0.24 -22.60
CA ASP A 45 3.50 -1.15 -23.45
C ASP A 45 4.47 -2.07 -22.70
N ASN A 46 4.09 -2.55 -21.50
CA ASN A 46 4.90 -3.41 -20.63
C ASN A 46 6.25 -2.79 -20.22
N HIS A 47 6.32 -1.45 -20.16
CA HIS A 47 7.51 -0.76 -19.69
C HIS A 47 7.65 -0.76 -18.17
N GLY A 48 6.79 -1.45 -17.41
CA GLY A 48 6.92 -1.59 -15.96
C GLY A 48 6.20 -0.48 -15.19
N MET A 49 6.80 0.03 -14.11
CA MET A 49 6.17 1.04 -13.26
C MET A 49 7.17 2.06 -12.72
N LEU A 50 6.68 3.26 -12.47
CA LEU A 50 7.35 4.24 -11.61
C LEU A 50 6.98 3.98 -10.15
N ILE A 51 7.93 4.18 -9.25
CA ILE A 51 7.77 4.03 -7.80
C ILE A 51 8.33 5.28 -7.13
N THR A 52 7.56 5.92 -6.27
CA THR A 52 8.06 6.99 -5.39
C THR A 52 8.53 6.39 -4.07
N LEU A 53 9.72 6.77 -3.64
CA LEU A 53 10.20 6.58 -2.28
C LEU A 53 10.00 7.89 -1.53
N ARG A 54 9.38 7.84 -0.35
CA ARG A 54 8.98 9.04 0.42
C ARG A 54 10.14 10.03 0.62
N GLY A 55 11.37 9.52 0.70
CA GLY A 55 12.59 10.30 0.89
C GLY A 55 12.95 11.27 -0.25
N GLY A 56 12.30 11.19 -1.41
CA GLY A 56 12.58 12.09 -2.54
C GLY A 56 13.02 11.40 -3.83
N GLU A 57 13.02 10.07 -3.88
CA GLU A 57 13.49 9.34 -5.06
C GLU A 57 12.30 8.86 -5.90
N LEU A 58 12.30 9.21 -7.19
CA LEU A 58 11.48 8.53 -8.19
C LEU A 58 12.34 7.46 -8.85
N ARG A 59 11.86 6.21 -8.89
CA ARG A 59 12.58 5.09 -9.51
C ARG A 59 11.69 4.36 -10.51
N HIS A 60 12.32 3.70 -11.46
CA HIS A 60 11.66 2.84 -12.44
C HIS A 60 11.93 1.38 -12.10
N TRP A 61 10.90 0.56 -12.02
CA TRP A 61 11.03 -0.89 -11.91
C TRP A 61 10.49 -1.57 -13.16
N GLN A 62 11.22 -2.55 -13.67
CA GLN A 62 10.80 -3.37 -14.81
C GLN A 62 11.20 -4.84 -14.60
N ALA A 63 10.28 -5.75 -14.94
CA ALA A 63 10.56 -7.18 -14.91
C ALA A 63 11.82 -7.53 -15.72
N GLY A 64 12.68 -8.38 -15.15
CA GLY A 64 13.96 -8.77 -15.76
C GLY A 64 15.09 -7.73 -15.69
N LYS A 65 14.78 -6.47 -15.37
CA LYS A 65 15.80 -5.40 -15.16
C LYS A 65 15.94 -4.99 -13.69
N GLY A 66 14.89 -5.14 -12.90
CA GLY A 66 14.84 -4.70 -11.52
C GLY A 66 14.62 -3.20 -11.39
N LEU A 67 15.09 -2.64 -10.28
CA LEU A 67 14.93 -1.24 -9.91
C LEU A 67 16.09 -0.37 -10.46
N SER A 68 15.75 0.77 -11.06
CA SER A 68 16.72 1.74 -11.58
C SER A 68 17.40 2.54 -10.46
N ALA A 69 18.43 3.30 -10.85
CA ALA A 69 18.88 4.47 -10.08
C ALA A 69 17.76 5.54 -9.99
N PRO A 70 17.83 6.49 -9.04
CA PRO A 70 16.89 7.61 -8.98
C PRO A 70 16.86 8.40 -10.29
N LEU A 71 15.66 8.73 -10.76
CA LEU A 71 15.46 9.56 -11.95
C LEU A 71 15.84 11.02 -11.62
N SER A 72 16.42 11.71 -12.60
CA SER A 72 16.75 13.14 -12.52
C SER A 72 15.51 14.02 -12.70
N GLY A 73 15.58 15.26 -12.22
CA GLY A 73 14.51 16.26 -12.40
C GLY A 73 13.36 16.14 -11.40
N VAL A 74 13.47 15.23 -10.44
CA VAL A 74 12.57 15.15 -9.28
C VAL A 74 12.87 16.34 -8.35
N PRO A 75 11.85 17.06 -7.87
CA PRO A 75 12.06 18.19 -6.97
C PRO A 75 12.60 17.73 -5.61
N ASP A 76 13.37 18.60 -4.94
CA ASP A 76 13.69 18.41 -3.53
C ASP A 76 12.41 18.37 -2.70
N VAL A 77 12.38 17.49 -1.70
CA VAL A 77 11.20 17.30 -0.83
C VAL A 77 11.54 17.53 0.63
N TRP A 78 10.54 17.94 1.38
CA TRP A 78 10.61 17.95 2.85
C TRP A 78 10.05 16.64 3.41
N ALA A 79 10.91 15.63 3.58
CA ALA A 79 10.53 14.29 4.02
C ALA A 79 10.42 14.19 5.56
N HIS A 80 9.49 14.94 6.16
CA HIS A 80 9.22 14.90 7.61
C HIS A 80 7.73 14.77 7.91
N GLY A 81 7.38 13.96 8.92
CA GLY A 81 5.99 13.67 9.26
C GLY A 81 5.22 13.10 8.06
N GLN A 82 4.25 13.85 7.56
CA GLN A 82 3.43 13.48 6.40
C GLN A 82 3.99 14.01 5.06
N GLY A 83 5.13 14.69 5.08
CA GLY A 83 5.80 15.21 3.88
C GLY A 83 6.72 14.17 3.21
N GLY A 84 7.04 14.42 1.93
CA GLY A 84 7.92 13.61 1.12
C GLY A 84 7.57 13.66 -0.37
N LEU A 85 8.18 12.79 -1.16
CA LEU A 85 7.73 12.53 -2.52
C LEU A 85 6.57 11.54 -2.48
N LEU A 86 5.36 12.05 -2.66
CA LEU A 86 4.12 11.31 -2.47
C LEU A 86 3.67 10.66 -3.79
N ASP A 87 2.54 11.08 -4.34
CA ASP A 87 1.93 10.43 -5.51
C ASP A 87 2.72 10.70 -6.81
N VAL A 88 2.52 9.82 -7.79
CA VAL A 88 3.02 9.97 -9.15
C VAL A 88 1.96 9.54 -10.14
N VAL A 89 1.83 10.29 -11.23
CA VAL A 89 0.97 9.93 -12.36
C VAL A 89 1.78 10.00 -13.63
N PHE A 90 1.57 9.01 -14.50
CA PHE A 90 2.04 9.10 -15.88
C PHE A 90 1.01 9.88 -16.70
N SER A 91 1.41 11.02 -17.26
CA SER A 91 0.63 11.73 -18.27
C SER A 91 1.22 11.43 -19.64
N ALA A 92 0.37 10.97 -20.55
CA ALA A 92 0.67 10.91 -21.97
C ALA A 92 0.57 12.30 -22.60
#